data_AF-A0A8T5BVM6-F1
#
_entry.id   AF-A0A8T5BVM6-F1
#
_cell.length_a   1.000
_cell.length_b   1.000
_cell.length_c   1.000
_cell.angle_alpha   90.00
_cell.angle_beta   90.00
_cell.angle_gamma   90.00
#
_symmetry.space_group_name_H-M   'P 1'
#
loop_
_entity.id
_entity.type
_entity.pdbx_description
1 polymer ?
#
loop_
_entity_poly.entity_id
_entity_poly.type
_entity_poly.pdbx_seq_one_letter_code
_entity_poly.pdbx_strand_id
1 'polypeptide(L)'
;TWERIRKLVENIGERLFFSEKIETTNPLKIFKNGEEQWLTTLDLAFLTLFTLHMLMEECWKRHILLIGITKDTAARDFKRQLIPIMHNSDLLNASISQEDLDKLPNTDRMILQSASILNPEKIKPPWCLIEYDSAFRTMVPDKEGRKGYVSGAIKNKIGLERVFLKTYVQLSQAKSDPLLRSNVLLIDRLVYPEFDYKPENIVEFWNELSDGTKEPVEVILYINKDVPNRLQDLVMSILIAMAPSNIPEGFGHNTPLFIADKIAKWNYAQFKRVVDTTAEWLLNNHKLRKFVFYMSTFRERRAIFEAARREPI
;
A
#
# COMPACT_ATOMS: atom_id res chain seq x y z
N THR A 1 -21.06 -19.84 -3.12
CA THR A 1 -19.84 -20.68 -3.10
C THR A 1 -18.74 -19.95 -3.85
N TRP A 2 -17.47 -20.22 -3.54
CA TRP A 2 -16.28 -19.58 -4.14
C TRP A 2 -16.32 -19.57 -5.68
N GLU A 3 -16.64 -20.71 -6.29
CA GLU A 3 -16.78 -20.85 -7.75
C GLU A 3 -17.77 -19.87 -8.40
N ARG A 4 -18.86 -19.52 -7.70
CA ARG A 4 -19.82 -18.53 -8.22
C ARG A 4 -19.22 -17.12 -8.21
N ILE A 5 -18.39 -16.80 -7.23
CA ILE A 5 -17.72 -15.51 -7.13
C ILE A 5 -16.61 -15.42 -8.19
N ARG A 6 -15.81 -16.48 -8.36
CA ARG A 6 -14.78 -16.58 -9.40
C ARG A 6 -15.38 -16.29 -10.78
N LYS A 7 -16.41 -17.05 -11.16
CA LYS A 7 -17.12 -16.86 -12.44
C LYS A 7 -17.71 -15.46 -12.60
N LEU A 8 -18.24 -14.86 -11.53
CA LEU A 8 -18.76 -13.50 -11.57
C LEU A 8 -17.66 -12.47 -11.88
N VAL A 9 -16.52 -12.58 -11.19
CA VAL A 9 -15.37 -11.69 -11.36
C VAL A 9 -14.78 -11.85 -12.76
N GLU A 10 -14.61 -13.10 -13.23
CA GLU A 10 -14.12 -13.39 -14.59
C GLU A 10 -15.05 -12.82 -15.66
N ASN A 11 -16.37 -13.11 -15.58
CA ASN A 11 -17.34 -12.60 -16.55
C ASN A 11 -17.36 -11.06 -16.62
N ILE A 12 -17.31 -10.39 -15.47
CA ILE A 12 -17.28 -8.92 -15.43
C ILE A 12 -15.93 -8.41 -15.95
N GLY A 13 -14.81 -9.03 -15.56
CA GLY A 13 -13.48 -8.67 -16.03
C GLY A 13 -13.33 -8.83 -17.54
N GLU A 14 -13.78 -9.95 -18.09
CA GLU A 14 -13.82 -10.20 -19.53
C GLU A 14 -14.59 -9.12 -20.27
N ARG A 15 -15.78 -8.79 -19.77
CA ARG A 15 -16.58 -7.70 -20.33
C ARG A 15 -15.89 -6.34 -20.23
N LEU A 16 -15.23 -6.03 -19.12
CA LEU A 16 -14.58 -4.73 -18.91
C LEU A 16 -13.34 -4.53 -19.79
N PHE A 17 -12.54 -5.57 -19.97
CA PHE A 17 -11.20 -5.45 -20.58
C PHE A 17 -11.07 -6.06 -21.97
N PHE A 18 -11.89 -7.05 -22.31
CA PHE A 18 -11.73 -7.85 -23.53
C PHE A 18 -12.96 -7.85 -24.45
N SER A 19 -14.09 -7.26 -24.04
CA SER A 19 -15.22 -7.11 -24.96
C SER A 19 -14.85 -6.17 -26.10
N GLU A 20 -14.66 -6.74 -27.29
CA GLU A 20 -14.65 -5.96 -28.51
C GLU A 20 -16.02 -5.29 -28.63
N LYS A 21 -16.04 -3.97 -28.78
CA LYS A 21 -17.23 -3.11 -28.81
C LYS A 21 -18.32 -3.68 -29.74
N ILE A 22 -19.25 -4.49 -29.21
CA ILE A 22 -20.34 -5.05 -30.03
C ILE A 22 -21.73 -4.69 -29.50
N GLU A 23 -21.90 -4.06 -28.34
CA GLU A 23 -23.24 -3.58 -27.93
C GLU A 23 -23.28 -2.14 -27.43
N THR A 24 -24.45 -1.51 -27.63
CA THR A 24 -24.82 -0.13 -27.27
C THR A 24 -24.77 0.18 -25.77
N THR A 25 -24.44 -0.79 -24.94
CA THR A 25 -24.45 -0.74 -23.48
C THR A 25 -23.02 -0.61 -22.95
N ASN A 26 -22.81 0.40 -22.09
CA ASN A 26 -21.50 0.69 -21.52
C ASN A 26 -21.03 -0.50 -20.65
N PRO A 27 -19.75 -0.94 -20.74
CA PRO A 27 -19.25 -2.13 -20.03
C PRO A 27 -19.28 -1.99 -18.49
N LEU A 28 -19.43 -0.76 -17.97
CA LEU A 28 -19.62 -0.49 -16.54
C LEU A 28 -21.07 -0.64 -16.09
N LYS A 29 -22.01 -0.97 -16.96
CA LYS A 29 -23.41 -1.18 -16.59
C LYS A 29 -23.73 -2.66 -16.43
N ILE A 30 -24.54 -3.00 -15.42
CA ILE A 30 -25.02 -4.36 -15.14
C ILE A 30 -26.54 -4.35 -15.03
N PHE A 31 -27.18 -5.44 -15.42
CA PHE A 31 -28.62 -5.60 -15.25
C PHE A 31 -28.91 -6.21 -13.88
N LYS A 32 -29.64 -5.49 -13.03
CA LYS A 32 -29.98 -5.91 -11.67
C LYS A 32 -31.43 -5.55 -11.38
N ASN A 33 -32.20 -6.52 -10.88
CA ASN A 33 -33.62 -6.35 -10.51
C ASN A 33 -34.52 -5.76 -11.63
N GLY A 34 -34.25 -6.10 -12.89
CA GLY A 34 -35.03 -5.61 -14.02
C GLY A 34 -34.58 -4.24 -14.56
N GLU A 35 -33.53 -3.64 -13.99
CA GLU A 35 -33.01 -2.34 -14.39
C GLU A 35 -31.52 -2.37 -14.71
N GLU A 36 -31.11 -1.49 -15.61
CA GLU A 36 -29.71 -1.27 -15.93
C GLU A 36 -29.09 -0.30 -14.92
N GLN A 37 -28.10 -0.77 -14.16
CA GLN A 37 -27.43 -0.01 -13.10
C GLN A 37 -25.93 0.13 -13.37
N TRP A 38 -25.36 1.26 -13.01
CA TRP A 38 -23.91 1.46 -13.07
C TRP A 38 -23.21 0.70 -11.94
N LEU A 39 -22.06 0.10 -12.25
CA LEU A 39 -21.14 -0.37 -11.24
C LEU A 39 -20.72 0.81 -10.36
N THR A 40 -20.90 0.63 -9.05
CA THR A 40 -20.50 1.60 -8.05
C THR A 40 -19.06 1.41 -7.64
N THR A 41 -18.51 2.38 -6.91
CA THR A 41 -17.18 2.24 -6.29
C THR A 41 -17.11 1.04 -5.34
N LEU A 42 -18.21 0.69 -4.68
CA LEU A 42 -18.29 -0.49 -3.81
C LEU A 42 -18.19 -1.78 -4.63
N ASP A 43 -18.86 -1.85 -5.78
CA ASP A 43 -18.79 -3.01 -6.66
C ASP A 43 -17.37 -3.18 -7.23
N LEU A 44 -16.72 -2.09 -7.64
CA LEU A 44 -15.34 -2.13 -8.10
C LEU A 44 -14.36 -2.55 -6.98
N ALA A 45 -14.57 -2.08 -5.75
CA ALA A 45 -13.77 -2.51 -4.60
C ALA A 45 -13.96 -4.00 -4.31
N PHE A 46 -15.20 -4.50 -4.37
CA PHE A 46 -15.51 -5.92 -4.25
C PHE A 46 -14.81 -6.74 -5.34
N LEU A 47 -14.96 -6.37 -6.61
CA LEU A 47 -14.31 -7.06 -7.73
C LEU A 47 -12.78 -7.07 -7.59
N THR A 48 -12.19 -5.95 -7.17
CA THR A 48 -10.75 -5.83 -6.94
C THR A 48 -10.27 -6.77 -5.83
N LEU A 49 -10.99 -6.84 -4.71
CA LEU A 49 -10.66 -7.73 -3.59
C LEU A 49 -10.67 -9.20 -4.04
N PHE A 50 -11.71 -9.62 -4.76
CA PHE A 50 -11.80 -11.01 -5.22
C PHE A 50 -10.80 -11.33 -6.33
N THR A 51 -10.46 -10.36 -7.17
CA THR A 51 -9.36 -10.50 -8.14
C THR A 51 -8.03 -10.72 -7.42
N LEU A 52 -7.77 -10.00 -6.33
CA LEU A 52 -6.56 -10.19 -5.52
C LEU A 52 -6.54 -11.60 -4.89
N HIS A 53 -7.66 -12.07 -4.33
CA HIS A 53 -7.74 -13.44 -3.79
C HIS A 53 -7.49 -14.50 -4.86
N MET A 54 -8.09 -14.36 -6.04
CA MET A 54 -7.85 -15.26 -7.17
C MET A 54 -6.38 -15.23 -7.63
N LEU A 55 -5.75 -14.05 -7.66
CA LEU A 55 -4.33 -13.91 -7.97
C LEU A 55 -3.45 -14.63 -6.94
N MET A 56 -3.76 -14.51 -5.65
CA MET A 56 -3.04 -15.22 -4.58
C MET A 56 -3.13 -16.74 -4.76
N GLU A 57 -4.33 -17.27 -5.05
CA GLU A 57 -4.52 -18.70 -5.33
C GLU A 57 -3.68 -19.19 -6.51
N GLU A 58 -3.68 -18.46 -7.62
CA GLU A 58 -2.86 -18.81 -8.79
C GLU A 58 -1.36 -18.69 -8.50
N CYS A 59 -0.95 -17.71 -7.67
CA CYS A 59 0.44 -17.57 -7.26
C CYS A 59 0.90 -18.76 -6.42
N TRP A 60 0.10 -19.20 -5.44
CA TRP A 60 0.40 -20.40 -4.66
C TRP A 60 0.42 -21.66 -5.53
N LYS A 61 -0.61 -21.86 -6.37
CA LYS A 61 -0.73 -23.04 -7.24
C LYS A 61 0.43 -23.18 -8.24
N ARG A 62 0.97 -22.06 -8.74
CA ARG A 62 2.02 -22.04 -9.76
C ARG A 62 3.41 -21.71 -9.20
N HIS A 63 3.54 -21.58 -7.89
CA HIS A 63 4.78 -21.14 -7.23
C HIS A 63 5.35 -19.84 -7.81
N ILE A 64 4.46 -18.88 -8.11
CA ILE A 64 4.85 -17.54 -8.61
C ILE A 64 5.04 -16.63 -7.41
N LEU A 65 6.20 -16.00 -7.27
CA LEU A 65 6.50 -15.00 -6.25
C LEU A 65 5.79 -13.67 -6.54
N LEU A 66 4.82 -13.30 -5.70
CA LEU A 66 4.06 -12.05 -5.81
C LEU A 66 4.65 -10.98 -4.88
N ILE A 67 5.07 -9.85 -5.47
CA ILE A 67 5.72 -8.73 -4.79
C ILE A 67 5.01 -7.43 -5.14
N GLY A 68 4.52 -6.73 -4.12
CA GLY A 68 4.06 -5.35 -4.18
C GLY A 68 5.20 -4.39 -3.80
N ILE A 69 5.30 -3.27 -4.52
CA ILE A 69 6.32 -2.24 -4.29
C ILE A 69 5.63 -0.89 -4.19
N THR A 70 5.83 -0.20 -3.06
CA THR A 70 5.26 1.11 -2.78
C THR A 70 6.37 2.15 -2.60
N LYS A 71 6.38 3.17 -3.45
CA LYS A 71 7.34 4.29 -3.39
C LYS A 71 7.01 5.28 -2.28
N ASP A 72 5.83 5.88 -2.36
CA ASP A 72 5.39 6.95 -1.49
C ASP A 72 4.41 6.40 -0.45
N THR A 73 4.95 5.73 0.57
CA THR A 73 4.14 5.19 1.67
C THR A 73 3.96 6.20 2.80
N ALA A 74 2.72 6.31 3.29
CA ALA A 74 2.38 7.04 4.51
C ALA A 74 2.24 6.09 5.72
N ALA A 75 2.67 4.83 5.57
CA ALA A 75 2.65 3.82 6.62
C ALA A 75 3.41 4.28 7.88
N ARG A 76 2.91 3.82 9.01
CA ARG A 76 3.40 4.12 10.36
C ARG A 76 3.46 2.86 11.22
N ASP A 77 3.24 1.70 10.62
CA ASP A 77 3.10 0.44 11.34
C ASP A 77 4.40 -0.09 11.92
N PHE A 78 5.53 0.18 11.28
CA PHE A 78 6.82 -0.13 11.88
C PHE A 78 7.03 0.65 13.18
N LYS A 79 6.83 1.97 13.15
CA LYS A 79 7.01 2.85 14.32
C LYS A 79 5.96 2.64 15.40
N ARG A 80 4.67 2.59 15.03
CA ARG A 80 3.55 2.69 15.98
C ARG A 80 3.03 1.33 16.46
N GLN A 81 3.26 0.27 15.69
CA GLN A 81 2.75 -1.06 16.01
C GLN A 81 3.91 -2.03 16.28
N LEU A 82 4.76 -2.29 15.29
CA LEU A 82 5.80 -3.32 15.40
C LEU A 82 6.78 -3.06 16.55
N ILE A 83 7.44 -1.89 16.58
CA ILE A 83 8.43 -1.58 17.62
C ILE A 83 7.81 -1.67 19.03
N PRO A 84 6.67 -1.01 19.35
CA PRO A 84 6.07 -1.11 20.67
C PRO A 84 5.63 -2.53 21.06
N ILE A 85 5.08 -3.31 20.12
CA ILE A 85 4.66 -4.69 20.40
C ILE A 85 5.88 -5.57 20.67
N MET A 86 6.95 -5.43 19.88
CA MET A 86 8.20 -6.16 20.09
C MET A 86 8.84 -5.77 21.43
N HIS A 87 8.82 -4.48 21.79
CA HIS A 87 9.35 -4.00 23.07
C HIS A 87 8.56 -4.57 24.26
N ASN A 88 7.22 -4.50 24.24
CA ASN A 88 6.38 -5.02 25.33
C ASN A 88 6.45 -6.56 25.48
N SER A 89 6.92 -7.25 24.44
CA SER A 89 7.03 -8.71 24.42
C SER A 89 8.45 -9.20 24.68
N ASP A 90 9.38 -8.30 25.03
CA ASP A 90 10.81 -8.57 25.20
C ASP A 90 11.48 -9.21 23.96
N LEU A 91 10.96 -8.89 22.77
CA LEU A 91 11.50 -9.36 21.49
C LEU A 91 12.55 -8.40 20.91
N LEU A 92 12.71 -7.22 21.50
CA LEU A 92 13.65 -6.19 21.05
C LEU A 92 14.72 -5.96 22.13
N ASN A 93 15.99 -6.17 21.78
CA ASN A 93 17.12 -6.04 22.70
C ASN A 93 17.45 -4.58 23.08
N ALA A 94 16.78 -3.60 22.49
CA ALA A 94 16.99 -2.18 22.76
C ALA A 94 15.79 -1.58 23.49
N SER A 95 16.06 -0.82 24.56
CA SER A 95 15.04 0.00 25.21
C SER A 95 14.83 1.27 24.40
N ILE A 96 13.62 1.47 23.88
CA ILE A 96 13.22 2.73 23.22
C ILE A 96 11.99 3.24 23.96
N SER A 97 12.07 4.46 24.49
CA SER A 97 10.91 5.07 25.15
C SER A 97 9.86 5.48 24.12
N GLN A 98 8.59 5.45 24.51
CA GLN A 98 7.50 5.94 23.65
C GLN A 98 7.69 7.43 23.30
N GLU A 99 8.25 8.22 24.21
CA GLU A 99 8.53 9.64 23.99
C GLU A 99 9.58 9.86 22.89
N ASP A 100 10.61 8.99 22.84
CA ASP A 100 11.62 9.05 21.78
C ASP A 100 11.03 8.67 20.43
N LEU A 101 10.15 7.66 20.39
CA LEU A 101 9.40 7.34 19.17
C LEU A 101 8.57 8.55 18.73
N ASP A 102 7.86 9.23 19.62
CA ASP A 102 7.00 10.36 19.27
C ASP A 102 7.77 11.54 18.68
N LYS A 103 9.05 11.74 19.06
CA LYS A 103 9.95 12.75 18.48
C LYS A 103 10.41 12.42 17.05
N LEU A 104 10.35 11.15 16.63
CA LEU A 104 10.73 10.74 15.28
C LEU A 104 9.73 11.25 14.23
N PRO A 105 10.15 11.35 12.95
CA PRO A 105 9.26 11.64 11.84
C PRO A 105 7.98 10.80 11.83
N ASN A 106 6.95 11.33 11.16
CA ASN A 106 5.60 10.77 11.27
C ASN A 106 5.41 9.45 10.50
N THR A 107 6.18 9.24 9.42
CA THR A 107 6.07 8.03 8.58
C THR A 107 7.32 7.17 8.70
N ASP A 108 7.13 5.85 8.58
CA ASP A 108 8.23 4.88 8.67
C ASP A 108 9.29 5.15 7.60
N ARG A 109 8.85 5.48 6.37
CA ARG A 109 9.75 5.90 5.29
C ARG A 109 10.65 7.05 5.69
N MET A 110 10.10 8.11 6.30
CA MET A 110 10.90 9.27 6.72
C MET A 110 11.89 8.94 7.82
N ILE A 111 11.50 8.06 8.76
CA ILE A 111 12.39 7.58 9.84
C ILE A 111 13.58 6.85 9.21
N LEU A 112 13.31 5.87 8.35
CA LEU A 112 14.34 5.03 7.76
C LEU A 112 15.21 5.77 6.75
N GLN A 113 14.62 6.69 5.98
CA GLN A 113 15.37 7.57 5.09
C GLN A 113 16.33 8.46 5.89
N SER A 114 15.85 9.07 6.97
CA SER A 114 16.67 9.91 7.85
C SER A 114 17.77 9.09 8.54
N ALA A 115 17.44 7.91 9.06
CA ALA A 115 18.41 7.01 9.70
C ALA A 115 19.54 6.64 8.73
N SER A 116 19.19 6.31 7.48
CA SER A 116 20.16 6.01 6.42
C SER A 116 21.05 7.22 6.08
N ILE A 117 20.46 8.41 5.87
CA ILE A 117 21.22 9.63 5.48
C ILE A 117 22.13 10.10 6.61
N LEU A 118 21.67 10.06 7.87
CA LEU A 118 22.42 10.53 9.03
C LEU A 118 23.54 9.57 9.46
N ASN A 119 23.51 8.31 9.00
CA ASN A 119 24.48 7.28 9.38
C ASN A 119 25.13 6.64 8.14
N PRO A 120 25.78 7.42 7.27
CA PRO A 120 26.18 6.93 5.96
C PRO A 120 27.25 5.83 6.02
N GLU A 121 28.04 5.80 7.08
CA GLU A 121 29.07 4.77 7.29
C GLU A 121 28.53 3.47 7.88
N LYS A 122 27.39 3.52 8.60
CA LYS A 122 26.81 2.34 9.27
C LYS A 122 25.76 1.66 8.42
N ILE A 123 24.98 2.44 7.67
CA ILE A 123 23.88 1.95 6.83
C ILE A 123 24.28 2.22 5.38
N LYS A 124 24.61 1.18 4.62
CA LYS A 124 25.03 1.29 3.22
C LYS A 124 24.02 0.57 2.33
N PRO A 125 23.37 1.24 1.37
CA PRO A 125 22.57 0.57 0.37
C PRO A 125 23.42 -0.41 -0.48
N PRO A 126 22.85 -1.55 -0.91
CA PRO A 126 21.48 -1.98 -0.65
C PRO A 126 21.29 -2.51 0.78
N TRP A 127 20.17 -2.16 1.42
CA TRP A 127 19.76 -2.72 2.72
C TRP A 127 18.25 -2.97 2.76
N CYS A 128 17.84 -3.87 3.65
CA CYS A 128 16.45 -4.14 3.99
C CYS A 128 16.26 -4.25 5.51
N LEU A 129 15.05 -3.97 6.00
CA LEU A 129 14.64 -4.33 7.36
C LEU A 129 14.26 -5.80 7.45
N ILE A 130 14.08 -6.31 8.66
CA ILE A 130 13.42 -7.60 8.88
C ILE A 130 12.03 -7.63 8.22
N GLU A 131 11.60 -8.82 7.81
CA GLU A 131 10.22 -9.03 7.38
C GLU A 131 9.30 -9.33 8.55
N TYR A 132 8.12 -8.73 8.52
CA TYR A 132 7.09 -8.92 9.54
C TYR A 132 5.70 -8.97 8.92
N ASP A 133 4.78 -9.64 9.59
CA ASP A 133 3.41 -9.81 9.13
C ASP A 133 2.67 -8.49 8.91
N SER A 134 1.93 -8.38 7.81
CA SER A 134 1.04 -7.23 7.56
C SER A 134 -0.05 -7.09 8.61
N ALA A 135 -0.38 -8.16 9.35
CA ALA A 135 -1.32 -8.15 10.48
C ALA A 135 -0.96 -7.10 11.53
N PHE A 136 0.33 -6.79 11.72
CA PHE A 136 0.81 -5.75 12.66
C PHE A 136 0.13 -4.39 12.42
N ARG A 137 -0.26 -4.06 11.18
CA ARG A 137 -1.01 -2.83 10.88
C ARG A 137 -2.35 -2.73 11.64
N THR A 138 -2.95 -3.86 11.96
CA THR A 138 -4.22 -3.95 12.67
C THR A 138 -4.06 -4.23 14.16
N MET A 139 -2.85 -4.56 14.60
CA MET A 139 -2.52 -4.82 15.99
C MET A 139 -2.14 -3.52 16.70
N VAL A 140 -2.39 -3.45 17.99
CA VAL A 140 -1.85 -2.41 18.88
C VAL A 140 -1.35 -3.08 20.15
N PRO A 141 -0.40 -2.46 20.87
CA PRO A 141 -0.02 -2.93 22.19
C PRO A 141 -1.25 -3.09 23.09
N ASP A 142 -1.25 -4.14 23.92
CA ASP A 142 -2.29 -4.34 24.93
C ASP A 142 -2.39 -3.13 25.86
N LYS A 143 -3.62 -2.70 26.15
CA LYS A 143 -3.89 -1.50 26.95
C LYS A 143 -3.44 -1.66 28.40
N GLU A 144 -3.45 -2.90 28.91
CA GLU A 144 -3.01 -3.23 30.26
C GLU A 144 -1.49 -3.47 30.33
N GLY A 145 -0.78 -3.39 29.19
CA GLY A 145 0.65 -3.59 29.10
C GLY A 145 1.08 -5.03 29.39
N ARG A 146 0.17 -6.01 29.25
CA ARG A 146 0.47 -7.40 29.53
C ARG A 146 1.41 -7.96 28.48
N LYS A 147 2.47 -8.62 28.93
CA LYS A 147 3.46 -9.25 28.05
C LYS A 147 2.80 -10.33 27.20
N GLY A 148 3.08 -10.32 25.89
CA GLY A 148 2.53 -11.29 24.93
C GLY A 148 1.05 -11.06 24.58
N TYR A 149 0.43 -9.97 25.05
CA TYR A 149 -0.92 -9.59 24.67
C TYR A 149 -0.92 -8.45 23.66
N VAL A 150 -1.89 -8.48 22.75
CA VAL A 150 -2.14 -7.46 21.72
C VAL A 150 -3.63 -7.22 21.60
N SER A 151 -4.00 -6.07 21.05
CA SER A 151 -5.41 -5.74 20.76
C SER A 151 -5.57 -5.35 19.29
N GLY A 152 -6.78 -5.46 18.75
CA GLY A 152 -7.12 -4.96 17.42
C GLY A 152 -7.44 -3.46 17.44
N ALA A 153 -6.85 -2.70 16.50
CA ALA A 153 -7.05 -1.25 16.39
C ALA A 153 -8.52 -0.84 16.16
N ILE A 154 -9.30 -1.67 15.47
CA ILE A 154 -10.70 -1.41 15.13
C ILE A 154 -11.56 -2.54 15.67
N LYS A 155 -12.47 -2.23 16.61
CA LYS A 155 -13.39 -3.19 17.24
C LYS A 155 -12.68 -4.45 17.79
N ASN A 156 -11.44 -4.31 18.22
CA ASN A 156 -10.58 -5.39 18.68
C ASN A 156 -10.39 -6.55 17.67
N LYS A 157 -10.48 -6.27 16.37
CA LYS A 157 -10.25 -7.24 15.31
C LYS A 157 -8.85 -7.10 14.74
N ILE A 158 -8.13 -8.21 14.71
CA ILE A 158 -6.87 -8.39 14.00
C ILE A 158 -7.19 -9.19 12.74
N GLY A 159 -6.60 -8.83 11.60
CA GLY A 159 -6.91 -9.48 10.34
C GLY A 159 -5.70 -9.56 9.42
N LEU A 160 -5.80 -10.44 8.43
CA LEU A 160 -4.76 -10.75 7.44
C LEU A 160 -3.49 -11.37 8.04
N GLU A 161 -3.62 -12.13 9.13
CA GLU A 161 -2.54 -12.98 9.65
C GLU A 161 -1.97 -13.89 8.56
N ARG A 162 -0.65 -13.94 8.46
CA ARG A 162 0.11 -14.88 7.63
C ARG A 162 -0.25 -14.81 6.14
N VAL A 163 -0.72 -13.65 5.67
CA VAL A 163 -1.04 -13.44 4.26
C VAL A 163 0.07 -12.71 3.53
N PHE A 164 0.55 -11.58 4.07
CA PHE A 164 1.58 -10.75 3.44
C PHE A 164 2.66 -10.38 4.43
N LEU A 165 3.92 -10.41 4.00
CA LEU A 165 5.07 -9.93 4.77
C LEU A 165 5.54 -8.60 4.24
N LYS A 166 5.86 -7.70 5.17
CA LYS A 166 6.30 -6.34 4.92
C LYS A 166 7.78 -6.19 5.21
N THR A 167 8.47 -5.41 4.39
CA THR A 167 9.81 -4.90 4.71
C THR A 167 10.06 -3.57 4.01
N TYR A 168 10.98 -2.80 4.56
CA TYR A 168 11.46 -1.56 3.93
C TYR A 168 12.84 -1.78 3.35
N VAL A 169 13.08 -1.24 2.16
CA VAL A 169 14.34 -1.42 1.44
C VAL A 169 14.86 -0.10 0.88
N GLN A 170 16.17 0.01 0.74
CA GLN A 170 16.82 1.08 -0.01
C GLN A 170 17.89 0.44 -0.90
N LEU A 171 17.84 0.71 -2.20
CA LEU A 171 18.55 -0.09 -3.20
C LEU A 171 19.85 0.54 -3.68
N SER A 172 19.97 1.86 -3.69
CA SER A 172 21.06 2.53 -4.40
C SER A 172 21.64 3.72 -3.65
N GLN A 173 22.93 3.94 -3.85
CA GLN A 173 23.69 5.10 -3.41
C GLN A 173 24.57 5.56 -4.58
N ALA A 174 24.69 6.87 -4.77
CA ALA A 174 25.58 7.41 -5.79
C ALA A 174 27.05 7.19 -5.41
N LYS A 175 27.90 6.94 -6.41
CA LYS A 175 29.35 6.77 -6.19
C LYS A 175 30.04 8.08 -5.83
N SER A 176 29.52 9.20 -6.30
CA SER A 176 30.10 10.54 -6.13
C SER A 176 29.80 11.16 -4.76
N ASP A 177 28.64 10.84 -4.18
CA ASP A 177 28.18 11.42 -2.92
C ASP A 177 27.42 10.36 -2.10
N PRO A 178 27.96 9.93 -0.95
CA PRO A 178 27.29 9.00 -0.04
C PRO A 178 25.95 9.48 0.50
N LEU A 179 25.65 10.78 0.48
CA LEU A 179 24.37 11.35 0.90
C LEU A 179 23.29 11.23 -0.19
N LEU A 180 23.70 11.11 -1.45
CA LEU A 180 22.78 10.93 -2.58
C LEU A 180 22.35 9.46 -2.66
N ARG A 181 21.21 9.15 -2.03
CA ARG A 181 20.67 7.79 -1.89
C ARG A 181 19.28 7.68 -2.52
N SER A 182 18.90 6.45 -2.88
CA SER A 182 17.54 6.16 -3.35
C SER A 182 16.49 6.47 -2.29
N ASN A 183 15.23 6.55 -2.70
CA ASN A 183 14.14 6.52 -1.74
C ASN A 183 14.10 5.16 -1.03
N VAL A 184 13.66 5.16 0.23
CA VAL A 184 13.19 3.97 0.91
C VAL A 184 11.86 3.55 0.29
N LEU A 185 11.76 2.29 -0.11
CA LEU A 185 10.57 1.65 -0.67
C LEU A 185 9.98 0.69 0.37
N LEU A 186 8.65 0.59 0.39
CA LEU A 186 7.96 -0.47 1.12
C LEU A 186 7.71 -1.63 0.16
N ILE A 187 8.07 -2.83 0.60
CA ILE A 187 7.86 -4.08 -0.10
C ILE A 187 6.84 -4.89 0.70
N ASP A 188 5.81 -5.37 0.02
CA ASP A 188 4.84 -6.32 0.56
C ASP A 188 4.91 -7.59 -0.31
N ARG A 189 5.15 -8.77 0.24
CA ARG A 189 5.15 -10.03 -0.53
C ARG A 189 4.16 -11.02 0.03
N LEU A 190 3.58 -11.84 -0.85
CA LEU A 190 2.71 -12.95 -0.45
C LEU A 190 3.52 -13.96 0.39
N VAL A 191 2.87 -14.53 1.41
CA VAL A 191 3.43 -15.62 2.22
C VAL A 191 3.38 -16.92 1.42
N TYR A 192 4.47 -17.70 1.45
CA TYR A 192 4.53 -19.04 0.89
C TYR A 192 4.76 -20.04 2.04
N PRO A 193 3.73 -20.81 2.46
CA PRO A 193 3.81 -21.66 3.65
C PRO A 193 5.02 -22.61 3.68
N GLU A 194 5.41 -23.16 2.53
CA GLU A 194 6.57 -24.05 2.38
C GLU A 194 7.91 -23.41 2.78
N PHE A 195 8.00 -22.07 2.73
CA PHE A 195 9.21 -21.31 2.99
C PHE A 195 9.12 -20.46 4.25
N ASP A 196 7.95 -19.88 4.50
CA ASP A 196 7.72 -18.86 5.52
C ASP A 196 7.09 -19.42 6.80
N TYR A 197 6.36 -20.53 6.76
CA TYR A 197 5.66 -21.05 7.93
C TYR A 197 6.55 -22.02 8.71
N LYS A 198 7.46 -21.47 9.53
CA LYS A 198 8.45 -22.27 10.26
C LYS A 198 8.47 -21.97 11.76
N PRO A 199 8.79 -22.94 12.63
CA PRO A 199 8.81 -22.70 14.07
C PRO A 199 9.72 -21.55 14.50
N GLU A 200 10.83 -21.30 13.80
CA GLU A 200 11.80 -20.26 14.12
C GLU A 200 11.33 -18.81 13.86
N ASN A 201 10.29 -18.61 13.06
CA ASN A 201 9.79 -17.28 12.67
C ASN A 201 8.31 -17.08 12.97
N ILE A 202 7.65 -18.03 13.65
CA ILE A 202 6.29 -17.89 14.13
C ILE A 202 6.30 -17.34 15.56
N VAL A 203 5.54 -16.27 15.78
CA VAL A 203 5.36 -15.64 17.08
C VAL A 203 3.87 -15.62 17.41
N GLU A 204 3.53 -16.11 18.59
CA GLU A 204 2.17 -16.13 19.10
C GLU A 204 1.96 -14.97 20.09
N PHE A 205 0.84 -14.27 19.92
CA PHE A 205 0.30 -13.30 20.84
C PHE A 205 -1.11 -13.71 21.28
N TRP A 206 -1.59 -13.11 22.36
CA TRP A 206 -2.96 -13.29 22.84
C TRP A 206 -3.79 -12.02 22.64
N ASN A 207 -4.98 -12.17 22.05
CA ASN A 207 -5.99 -11.12 22.00
C ASN A 207 -7.16 -11.49 22.92
N GLU A 208 -7.53 -10.59 23.82
CA GLU A 208 -8.68 -10.79 24.71
C GLU A 208 -9.87 -9.96 24.21
N LEU A 209 -10.96 -10.64 23.86
CA LEU A 209 -12.19 -10.02 23.41
C LEU A 209 -12.98 -9.41 24.59
N SER A 210 -13.97 -8.58 24.27
CA SER A 210 -14.77 -7.88 25.28
C SER A 210 -15.60 -8.81 26.18
N ASP A 211 -15.80 -10.06 25.80
CA ASP A 211 -16.47 -11.10 26.58
C ASP A 211 -15.50 -11.96 27.42
N GLY A 212 -14.20 -11.61 27.43
CA GLY A 212 -13.15 -12.35 28.14
C GLY A 212 -12.59 -13.54 27.37
N THR A 213 -13.07 -13.80 26.15
CA THR A 213 -12.53 -14.87 25.29
C THR A 213 -11.11 -14.52 24.86
N LYS A 214 -10.17 -15.47 25.04
CA LYS A 214 -8.78 -15.33 24.61
C LYS A 214 -8.57 -16.06 23.30
N GLU A 215 -8.21 -15.32 22.27
CA GLU A 215 -7.90 -15.84 20.93
C GLU A 215 -6.39 -15.75 20.68
N PRO A 216 -5.74 -16.85 20.23
CA PRO A 216 -4.35 -16.78 19.81
C PRO A 216 -4.24 -16.04 18.48
N VAL A 217 -3.24 -15.19 18.36
CA VAL A 217 -2.88 -14.44 17.16
C VAL A 217 -1.49 -14.90 16.76
N GLU A 218 -1.38 -15.53 15.60
CA GLU A 218 -0.13 -16.12 15.14
C GLU A 218 0.40 -15.31 13.96
N VAL A 219 1.60 -14.75 14.10
CA VAL A 219 2.21 -13.92 13.07
C VAL A 219 3.55 -14.48 12.64
N ILE A 220 3.93 -14.19 11.39
CA ILE A 220 5.30 -14.44 10.92
C ILE A 220 6.13 -13.19 11.23
N LEU A 221 7.21 -13.36 12.00
CA LEU A 221 8.15 -12.31 12.37
C LEU A 221 9.58 -12.85 12.31
N TYR A 222 10.37 -12.33 11.36
CA TYR A 222 11.80 -12.57 11.30
C TYR A 222 12.49 -11.67 12.33
N ILE A 223 12.59 -12.11 13.58
CA ILE A 223 12.91 -11.25 14.74
C ILE A 223 14.22 -10.45 14.60
N ASN A 224 15.21 -10.99 13.88
CA ASN A 224 16.49 -10.34 13.65
C ASN A 224 17.18 -10.93 12.40
N LYS A 225 18.38 -10.41 12.09
CA LYS A 225 19.22 -10.84 10.96
C LYS A 225 19.73 -12.28 11.04
N ASP A 226 19.67 -12.90 12.21
CA ASP A 226 20.20 -14.24 12.45
C ASP A 226 19.15 -15.32 12.09
N VAL A 227 17.89 -14.93 11.87
CA VAL A 227 16.84 -15.81 11.33
C VAL A 227 16.92 -15.80 9.80
N PRO A 228 17.17 -16.94 9.14
CA PRO A 228 17.38 -17.00 7.70
C PRO A 228 16.07 -16.74 6.93
N ASN A 229 16.12 -15.83 5.95
CA ASN A 229 14.98 -15.50 5.10
C ASN A 229 15.34 -15.56 3.61
N ARG A 230 15.30 -16.76 3.04
CA ARG A 230 15.73 -17.03 1.65
C ARG A 230 14.84 -16.32 0.62
N LEU A 231 13.57 -16.10 0.92
CA LEU A 231 12.66 -15.40 0.01
C LEU A 231 12.97 -13.90 0.00
N GLN A 232 13.25 -13.30 1.16
CA GLN A 232 13.72 -11.91 1.22
C GLN A 232 15.04 -11.73 0.48
N ASP A 233 16.00 -12.65 0.64
CA ASP A 233 17.28 -12.62 -0.09
C ASP A 233 17.07 -12.67 -1.62
N LEU A 234 16.16 -13.52 -2.08
CA LEU A 234 15.78 -13.61 -3.49
C LEU A 234 15.12 -12.32 -3.98
N VAL A 235 14.16 -11.77 -3.22
CA VAL A 235 13.50 -10.49 -3.52
C VAL A 235 14.53 -9.38 -3.63
N MET A 236 15.46 -9.28 -2.67
CA MET A 236 16.54 -8.28 -2.69
C MET A 236 17.42 -8.43 -3.92
N SER A 237 17.80 -9.66 -4.28
CA SER A 237 18.59 -9.94 -5.49
C SER A 237 17.89 -9.45 -6.77
N ILE A 238 16.58 -9.72 -6.89
CA ILE A 238 15.76 -9.25 -8.01
C ILE A 238 15.68 -7.72 -8.03
N LEU A 239 15.40 -7.09 -6.89
CA LEU A 239 15.25 -5.63 -6.80
C LEU A 239 16.54 -4.89 -7.13
N ILE A 240 17.69 -5.40 -6.65
CA ILE A 240 19.01 -4.85 -6.96
C ILE A 240 19.31 -4.96 -8.46
N ALA A 241 19.06 -6.13 -9.06
CA ALA A 241 19.27 -6.34 -10.50
C ALA A 241 18.39 -5.42 -11.37
N MET A 242 17.24 -4.99 -10.85
CA MET A 242 16.31 -4.09 -11.53
C MET A 242 16.52 -2.60 -11.22
N ALA A 243 17.46 -2.24 -10.34
CA ALA A 243 17.76 -0.86 -9.99
C ALA A 243 18.65 -0.22 -11.08
N PRO A 244 18.11 0.72 -11.90
CA PRO A 244 18.87 1.33 -12.98
C PRO A 244 19.92 2.28 -12.41
N SER A 245 21.17 2.11 -12.80
CA SER A 245 22.27 3.01 -12.43
C SER A 245 22.51 4.13 -13.45
N ASN A 246 21.81 4.10 -14.59
CA ASN A 246 22.13 4.90 -15.78
C ASN A 246 21.05 5.93 -16.17
N ILE A 247 19.86 5.90 -15.58
CA ILE A 247 18.79 6.88 -15.84
C ILE A 247 18.70 7.80 -14.61
N PRO A 248 19.11 9.09 -14.70
CA PRO A 248 19.02 10.02 -13.58
C PRO A 248 17.60 10.14 -13.00
N GLU A 249 16.56 10.17 -13.85
CA GLU A 249 15.17 10.25 -13.44
C GLU A 249 14.66 8.94 -12.81
N GLY A 250 15.32 7.82 -13.12
CA GLY A 250 15.07 6.51 -12.54
C GLY A 250 15.86 6.26 -11.25
N PHE A 251 16.77 7.17 -10.88
CA PHE A 251 17.60 7.01 -9.70
C PHE A 251 16.73 6.79 -8.46
N GLY A 252 16.94 5.65 -7.83
CA GLY A 252 16.23 5.25 -6.63
C GLY A 252 14.82 4.68 -6.81
N HIS A 253 14.46 4.27 -8.02
CA HIS A 253 13.34 3.39 -8.30
C HIS A 253 13.87 2.10 -8.91
N ASN A 254 13.22 0.96 -8.70
CA ASN A 254 13.43 -0.16 -9.62
C ASN A 254 12.73 0.13 -10.94
N THR A 255 13.30 -0.37 -12.04
CA THR A 255 12.83 -0.07 -13.40
C THR A 255 11.33 -0.30 -13.61
N PRO A 256 10.73 -1.42 -13.15
CA PRO A 256 9.28 -1.65 -13.28
C PRO A 256 8.42 -0.57 -12.62
N LEU A 257 8.81 -0.12 -11.42
CA LEU A 257 8.06 0.90 -10.68
C LEU A 257 8.13 2.26 -11.38
N PHE A 258 9.30 2.60 -11.94
CA PHE A 258 9.46 3.82 -12.73
C PHE A 258 8.55 3.81 -13.97
N ILE A 259 8.50 2.71 -14.71
CA ILE A 259 7.62 2.56 -15.89
C ILE A 259 6.15 2.66 -15.48
N ALA A 260 5.74 1.95 -14.42
CA ALA A 260 4.38 1.97 -13.93
C ALA A 260 3.94 3.38 -13.50
N ASP A 261 4.78 4.12 -12.77
CA ASP A 261 4.51 5.50 -12.36
C ASP A 261 4.32 6.43 -13.57
N LYS A 262 5.15 6.29 -14.62
CA LYS A 262 5.03 7.09 -15.84
C LYS A 262 3.72 6.80 -16.59
N ILE A 263 3.35 5.54 -16.72
CA ILE A 263 2.08 5.14 -17.37
C ILE A 263 0.89 5.65 -16.56
N ALA A 264 0.92 5.54 -15.22
CA ALA A 264 -0.14 6.04 -14.35
C ALA A 264 -0.31 7.56 -14.48
N LYS A 265 0.80 8.32 -14.44
CA LYS A 265 0.79 9.78 -14.63
C LYS A 265 0.25 10.19 -16.00
N TRP A 266 0.61 9.45 -17.04
CA TRP A 266 0.09 9.70 -18.39
C TRP A 266 -1.43 9.50 -18.46
N ASN A 267 -1.94 8.39 -17.95
CA ASN A 267 -3.38 8.11 -17.92
C ASN A 267 -4.15 9.15 -17.11
N TYR A 268 -3.63 9.52 -15.93
CA TYR A 268 -4.20 10.59 -15.12
C TYR A 268 -4.24 11.93 -15.86
N ALA A 269 -3.20 12.27 -16.61
CA ALA A 269 -3.18 13.49 -17.42
C ALA A 269 -4.25 13.48 -18.51
N GLN A 270 -4.50 12.34 -19.17
CA GLN A 270 -5.59 12.22 -20.15
C GLN A 270 -6.96 12.38 -19.50
N PHE A 271 -7.21 11.70 -18.38
CA PHE A 271 -8.45 11.81 -17.62
C PHE A 271 -8.68 13.24 -17.14
N LYS A 272 -7.65 13.88 -16.57
CA LYS A 272 -7.70 15.25 -16.09
C LYS A 272 -8.11 16.23 -17.19
N ARG A 273 -7.59 16.09 -18.41
CA ARG A 273 -8.01 16.90 -19.55
C ARG A 273 -9.50 16.76 -19.86
N VAL A 274 -10.04 15.55 -19.82
CA VAL A 274 -11.49 15.31 -20.04
C VAL A 274 -12.32 15.99 -18.96
N VAL A 275 -11.92 15.85 -17.69
CA VAL A 275 -12.60 16.47 -16.55
C VAL A 275 -12.55 18.00 -16.65
N ASP A 276 -11.36 18.57 -16.88
CA ASP A 276 -11.16 20.01 -16.95
C ASP A 276 -11.96 20.61 -18.13
N THR A 277 -11.94 19.96 -19.31
CA THR A 277 -12.73 20.39 -20.49
C THR A 277 -14.24 20.30 -20.22
N THR A 278 -14.70 19.24 -19.54
CA THR A 278 -16.11 19.09 -19.18
C THR A 278 -16.54 20.15 -18.17
N ALA A 279 -15.68 20.45 -17.18
CA ALA A 279 -15.92 21.50 -16.22
C ALA A 279 -16.03 22.87 -16.93
N GLU A 280 -15.11 23.20 -17.82
CA GLU A 280 -15.17 24.43 -18.62
C GLU A 280 -16.44 24.51 -19.47
N TRP A 281 -16.83 23.41 -20.12
CA TRP A 281 -18.08 23.36 -20.88
C TRP A 281 -19.31 23.61 -20.00
N LEU A 282 -19.37 22.98 -18.81
CA LEU A 282 -20.46 23.18 -17.85
C LEU A 282 -20.54 24.63 -17.36
N LEU A 283 -19.39 25.24 -17.05
CA LEU A 283 -19.29 26.64 -16.62
C LEU A 283 -19.73 27.61 -17.73
N ASN A 284 -19.40 27.30 -18.99
CA ASN A 284 -19.73 28.12 -20.15
C ASN A 284 -21.13 27.87 -20.73
N ASN A 285 -21.79 26.78 -20.33
CA ASN A 285 -23.14 26.46 -20.81
C ASN A 285 -24.18 27.42 -20.20
N HIS A 286 -24.71 28.31 -21.04
CA HIS A 286 -25.70 29.31 -20.65
C HIS A 286 -26.93 28.72 -19.95
N LYS A 287 -27.33 27.48 -20.28
CA LYS A 287 -28.47 26.80 -19.66
C LYS A 287 -28.19 26.34 -18.23
N LEU A 288 -26.92 26.12 -17.88
CA LEU A 288 -26.50 25.60 -16.57
C LEU A 288 -25.94 26.69 -15.65
N ARG A 289 -25.74 27.93 -16.14
CA ARG A 289 -25.21 29.06 -15.36
C ARG A 289 -25.92 29.28 -14.02
N LYS A 290 -27.25 29.18 -13.97
CA LYS A 290 -28.01 29.33 -12.71
C LYS A 290 -27.66 28.21 -11.72
N PHE A 291 -27.59 26.96 -12.18
CA PHE A 291 -27.25 25.81 -11.33
C PHE A 291 -25.81 25.89 -10.81
N VAL A 292 -24.85 26.18 -11.69
CA VAL A 292 -23.43 26.39 -11.35
C VAL A 292 -23.25 27.53 -10.34
N PHE A 293 -24.01 28.62 -10.49
CA PHE A 293 -23.96 29.75 -9.57
C PHE A 293 -24.30 29.34 -8.13
N TYR A 294 -25.28 28.47 -7.92
CA TYR A 294 -25.68 28.03 -6.57
C TYR A 294 -24.82 26.91 -5.99
N MET A 295 -24.23 26.05 -6.82
CA MET A 295 -23.40 24.92 -6.37
C MET A 295 -21.92 25.28 -6.14
N SER A 296 -21.44 26.38 -6.73
CA SER A 296 -20.07 26.87 -6.49
C SER A 296 -19.94 27.54 -5.13
N THR A 297 -18.82 27.29 -4.45
CA THR A 297 -18.54 27.94 -3.17
C THR A 297 -18.27 29.43 -3.37
N PHE A 298 -18.52 30.25 -2.33
CA PHE A 298 -18.19 31.68 -2.36
C PHE A 298 -16.72 31.95 -2.71
N ARG A 299 -15.81 31.06 -2.28
CA ARG A 299 -14.37 31.18 -2.51
C ARG A 299 -14.01 30.96 -3.98
N GLU A 300 -14.62 29.98 -4.64
CA GLU A 300 -14.42 29.72 -6.09
C GLU A 300 -14.99 30.85 -6.94
N ARG A 301 -16.20 31.34 -6.62
CA ARG A 301 -16.79 32.48 -7.33
C ARG A 301 -15.89 33.71 -7.27
N ARG A 302 -15.36 34.01 -6.07
CA ARG A 302 -14.46 35.15 -5.86
C ARG A 302 -13.15 35.01 -6.65
N ALA A 303 -12.57 33.81 -6.69
CA ALA A 303 -11.37 33.54 -7.47
C ALA A 303 -11.59 33.78 -8.97
N ILE A 304 -12.75 33.40 -9.53
CA ILE A 304 -13.09 33.65 -10.94
C ILE A 304 -13.22 35.15 -11.22
N PHE A 305 -13.91 35.92 -10.35
CA PHE A 305 -14.03 37.37 -10.51
C PHE A 305 -12.69 38.10 -10.33
N GLU A 306 -11.81 37.63 -9.44
CA GLU A 306 -10.48 38.19 -9.25
C GLU A 306 -9.54 37.85 -10.41
N ALA A 307 -9.64 36.65 -11.00
CA ALA A 307 -8.90 36.26 -12.19
C ALA A 307 -9.34 37.07 -13.42
N ALA A 308 -10.65 37.24 -13.63
CA ALA A 308 -11.20 38.04 -14.72
C ALA A 308 -10.86 39.55 -14.62
N ARG A 309 -10.47 40.04 -13.43
CA ARG A 309 -9.95 41.42 -13.24
C ARG A 309 -8.46 41.55 -13.56
N ARG A 310 -7.71 40.45 -13.60
CA ARG A 310 -6.25 40.43 -13.80
C ARG A 310 -5.82 40.30 -15.25
N GLU A 311 -6.73 39.92 -16.15
CA GLU A 311 -6.51 39.98 -17.60
C GLU A 311 -7.22 41.23 -18.15
N PRO A 312 -6.48 42.32 -18.48
CA PRO A 312 -7.06 43.40 -19.25
C PRO A 312 -7.24 42.94 -20.70
N ILE A 313 -8.38 43.31 -21.30
CA ILE A 313 -8.66 43.18 -22.74
C ILE A 313 -7.61 43.96 -23.55
#